data_AF-A0A920BI73-F1
#
_entry.id   AF-A0A920BI73-F1
#
_cell.length_a   1.000
_cell.length_b   1.000
_cell.length_c   1.000
_cell.angle_alpha   90.00
_cell.angle_beta   90.00
_cell.angle_gamma   90.00
#
_symmetry.space_group_name_H-M   'P 1'
#
loop_
_entity.id
_entity.type
_entity.pdbx_description
1 polymer ?
#
loop_
_entity_poly.entity_id
_entity_poly.type
_entity_poly.pdbx_seq_one_letter_code
_entity_poly.pdbx_strand_id
1 'polypeptide(L)'
;MLIAITGASGFIGSASHLLEKDGHKIFSVSRSTSGDVLWDPILGQIEAEKLRIDAVIHLAGENIASRRWTDKQKRRILDSRVEGTNY
;
A
#
# COMPACT_ATOMS: atom_id res chain seq x y z
N MET A 1 11.43 14.41 -3.95
CA MET A 1 11.53 13.36 -2.90
C MET A 1 11.19 12.02 -3.50
N LEU A 2 11.73 10.93 -2.95
CA LEU A 2 11.30 9.56 -3.22
C LEU A 2 10.23 9.15 -2.20
N ILE A 3 9.02 8.86 -2.69
CA ILE A 3 7.85 8.57 -1.86
C ILE A 3 7.39 7.13 -2.14
N ALA A 4 7.34 6.30 -1.10
CA ALA A 4 6.73 4.99 -1.19
C ALA A 4 5.20 5.08 -1.04
N ILE A 5 4.45 4.39 -1.91
CA ILE A 5 3.00 4.35 -1.85
C ILE A 5 2.51 2.90 -1.87
N THR A 6 1.85 2.45 -0.80
CA THR A 6 1.09 1.19 -0.83
C THR A 6 -0.26 1.41 -1.50
N GLY A 7 -0.78 0.44 -2.25
CA GLY A 7 -2.09 0.59 -2.91
C GLY A 7 -2.09 1.59 -4.08
N ALA A 8 -0.94 1.83 -4.71
CA ALA A 8 -0.77 2.78 -5.81
C ALA A 8 -1.67 2.50 -7.04
N SER A 9 -2.10 1.24 -7.26
CA SER A 9 -3.02 0.88 -8.34
C SER A 9 -4.50 1.12 -8.00
N GLY A 10 -4.83 1.49 -6.77
CA GLY A 10 -6.20 1.78 -6.33
C GLY A 10 -6.71 3.13 -6.85
N PHE A 11 -8.00 3.40 -6.61
CA PHE A 11 -8.66 4.64 -7.07
C PHE A 11 -7.90 5.91 -6.65
N ILE A 12 -7.61 6.07 -5.35
CA ILE A 12 -6.84 7.20 -4.84
C ILE A 12 -5.37 7.09 -5.25
N GLY A 13 -4.79 5.89 -5.17
CA GLY A 13 -3.38 5.64 -5.51
C GLY A 13 -3.01 6.05 -6.93
N SER A 14 -3.90 5.85 -7.90
CA SER A 14 -3.69 6.21 -9.31
C SER A 14 -3.50 7.71 -9.54
N ALA A 15 -3.92 8.55 -8.57
CA ALA A 15 -3.66 9.98 -8.59
C ALA A 15 -2.22 10.36 -8.20
N SER A 16 -1.35 9.39 -7.85
CA SER A 16 0.07 9.63 -7.52
C SER A 16 0.85 10.29 -8.65
N HIS A 17 0.39 10.18 -9.90
CA HIS A 17 0.94 10.90 -11.04
C HIS A 17 0.93 12.43 -10.86
N LEU A 18 0.09 12.97 -9.98
CA LEU A 18 0.10 14.39 -9.61
C LEU A 18 1.36 14.75 -8.81
N LEU A 19 1.79 13.88 -7.89
CA LEU A 19 3.05 14.05 -7.16
C LEU A 19 4.25 13.93 -8.10
N GLU A 20 4.17 13.07 -9.12
CA GLU A 20 5.21 12.98 -10.15
C GLU A 20 5.33 14.27 -10.96
N LYS A 21 4.20 14.91 -11.29
CA LYS A 21 4.20 16.23 -11.95
C LYS A 21 4.84 17.32 -11.10
N ASP A 22 4.73 17.21 -9.78
CA ASP A 22 5.37 18.12 -8.82
C ASP A 22 6.87 17.80 -8.58
N GLY A 23 7.43 16.82 -9.31
CA GLY A 23 8.85 16.46 -9.28
C GLY A 23 9.22 15.41 -8.23
N HIS A 24 8.23 14.76 -7.62
CA HIS A 24 8.47 13.61 -6.75
C HIS A 24 8.66 12.32 -7.57
N LYS A 25 9.39 11.35 -7.02
CA LYS A 25 9.49 10.00 -7.57
C LYS A 25 8.62 9.08 -6.72
N ILE A 26 7.81 8.24 -7.36
CA ILE A 26 6.93 7.30 -6.67
C ILE A 26 7.53 5.90 -6.75
N PHE A 27 7.59 5.22 -5.60
CA PHE A 27 7.86 3.78 -5.48
C PHE A 27 6.59 3.08 -5.06
N SER A 28 6.08 2.21 -5.93
CA SER A 28 4.91 1.41 -5.64
C SER A 28 5.26 0.22 -4.75
N VAL A 29 4.61 0.14 -3.59
CA VAL A 29 4.74 -0.98 -2.66
C VAL A 29 3.50 -1.86 -2.81
N SER A 30 3.71 -3.12 -3.22
CA SER A 30 2.61 -4.02 -3.59
C SER A 30 2.77 -5.42 -2.99
N ARG A 31 1.63 -6.10 -2.84
CA ARG A 31 1.56 -7.54 -2.50
C ARG A 31 1.84 -8.46 -3.69
N SER A 32 1.96 -7.87 -4.88
CA SER A 32 2.29 -8.56 -6.13
C SER A 32 3.64 -8.08 -6.66
N THR A 33 4.30 -8.92 -7.47
CA THR A 33 5.56 -8.61 -8.16
C THR A 33 5.45 -7.51 -9.22
N SER A 34 4.28 -6.91 -9.39
CA SER A 34 4.03 -5.81 -10.33
C SER A 34 4.40 -4.43 -9.78
N GLY A 35 4.75 -4.34 -8.49
CA GLY A 35 5.25 -3.10 -7.88
C GLY A 35 6.78 -3.05 -7.83
N ASP A 36 7.32 -1.91 -7.44
CA ASP A 36 8.76 -1.69 -7.29
C ASP A 36 9.33 -2.41 -6.05
N VAL A 37 8.50 -2.49 -5.01
CA VAL A 37 8.82 -3.13 -3.72
C VAL A 37 7.75 -4.17 -3.40
N LEU A 38 8.19 -5.41 -3.22
CA LEU A 38 7.34 -6.49 -2.75
C LEU A 38 7.16 -6.40 -1.24
N TRP A 39 5.91 -6.55 -0.82
CA TRP A 39 5.50 -6.42 0.57
C TRP A 39 4.41 -7.43 0.92
N ASP A 40 4.64 -8.24 1.95
CA ASP A 40 3.66 -9.13 2.55
C ASP A 40 3.32 -8.67 3.97
N PRO A 41 2.13 -8.08 4.18
CA PRO A 41 1.71 -7.66 5.50
C PRO A 41 1.40 -8.79 6.47
N ILE A 42 1.03 -9.96 5.96
CA ILE A 42 0.66 -11.10 6.82
C ILE A 42 1.92 -11.75 7.38
N LEU A 43 2.99 -11.81 6.57
CA LEU A 43 4.27 -12.38 6.99
C LEU A 43 5.21 -11.34 7.62
N GLY A 44 4.83 -10.06 7.65
CA GLY A 44 5.68 -8.98 8.14
C GLY A 44 6.93 -8.78 7.28
N GLN A 45 6.87 -9.11 5.98
CA GLN A 45 8.03 -9.08 5.08
C GLN A 45 7.94 -7.90 4.11
N ILE A 46 9.05 -7.21 3.93
CA ILE A 46 9.20 -6.14 2.94
C ILE A 46 10.64 -6.13 2.44
N GLU A 47 10.84 -5.82 1.16
CA GLU A 47 12.18 -5.61 0.59
C GLU A 47 12.76 -4.27 1.08
N ALA A 48 13.05 -4.19 2.38
CA ALA A 48 13.47 -2.97 3.08
C ALA A 48 14.75 -2.36 2.48
N GLU A 49 15.60 -3.19 1.87
CA GLU A 49 16.85 -2.77 1.24
C GLU A 49 16.59 -1.82 0.05
N LYS A 50 15.40 -1.92 -0.57
CA LYS A 50 14.96 -1.05 -1.66
C LYS A 50 14.37 0.28 -1.16
N LEU A 51 14.08 0.42 0.13
CA LEU A 51 13.34 1.54 0.72
C LEU A 51 14.26 2.64 1.30
N ARG A 52 15.16 3.18 0.47
CA ARG A 52 15.84 4.46 0.78
C ARG A 52 14.95 5.64 0.39
N ILE A 53 13.88 5.84 1.14
CA ILE A 53 12.78 6.77 0.82
C ILE A 53 12.73 7.95 1.78
N ASP A 54 12.14 9.06 1.32
CA ASP A 54 11.94 10.26 2.15
C ASP A 54 10.60 10.25 2.89
N ALA A 55 9.57 9.57 2.32
CA ALA A 55 8.22 9.53 2.87
C ALA A 55 7.46 8.26 2.47
N VAL A 56 6.46 7.89 3.27
CA VAL A 56 5.51 6.78 3.01
C VAL A 56 4.08 7.31 3.01
N ILE A 57 3.28 6.87 2.02
CA ILE A 57 1.83 7.03 1.99
C ILE A 57 1.20 5.63 1.97
N HIS A 58 0.40 5.32 2.99
CA HIS A 58 -0.23 4.01 3.12
C HIS A 58 -1.69 4.05 2.63
N LEU A 59 -1.96 3.56 1.41
CA LEU A 59 -3.31 3.49 0.83
C LEU A 59 -3.80 2.06 0.61
N ALA A 60 -2.98 1.05 0.90
CA ALA A 60 -3.40 -0.34 0.83
C ALA A 60 -4.51 -0.63 1.85
N GLY A 61 -5.48 -1.43 1.43
CA GLY A 61 -6.56 -1.87 2.30
C GLY A 61 -7.61 -2.68 1.56
N GLU A 62 -8.31 -3.53 2.29
CA GLU A 62 -9.48 -4.24 1.77
C GLU A 62 -10.58 -3.24 1.40
N ASN A 63 -11.22 -3.43 0.23
CA ASN A 63 -12.32 -2.59 -0.24
C ASN A 63 -13.58 -2.85 0.60
N ILE A 64 -14.06 -1.81 1.27
CA ILE A 64 -15.22 -1.87 2.18
C ILE A 64 -16.56 -2.11 1.48
N ALA A 65 -16.68 -1.76 0.20
CA ALA A 65 -17.90 -1.87 -0.59
C ALA A 65 -17.93 -3.15 -1.45
N SER A 66 -16.84 -3.93 -1.48
CA SER A 66 -16.73 -5.11 -2.33
C SER A 66 -17.69 -6.25 -1.97
N ARG A 67 -18.12 -6.34 -0.70
CA ARG A 67 -18.90 -7.46 -0.15
C ARG A 67 -19.80 -7.00 0.99
N ARG A 68 -20.84 -7.79 1.31
CA ARG A 68 -21.64 -7.61 2.54
C ARG A 68 -20.74 -7.75 3.78
N TRP A 69 -21.02 -6.94 4.80
CA TRP A 69 -20.27 -6.92 6.06
C TRP A 69 -20.65 -8.08 6.99
N THR A 70 -20.20 -9.28 6.64
CA THR A 70 -20.15 -10.42 7.55
C THR A 70 -19.01 -10.26 8.55
N ASP A 71 -19.02 -11.00 9.66
CA ASP A 71 -17.92 -10.94 10.64
C ASP A 71 -16.57 -11.28 10.00
N LYS A 72 -16.57 -12.21 9.04
CA LYS A 72 -15.38 -12.54 8.23
C LYS A 72 -14.90 -11.34 7.39
N GLN A 73 -15.82 -10.56 6.80
CA GLN A 73 -15.44 -9.37 6.03
C GLN A 73 -14.97 -8.23 6.94
N LYS A 74 -15.64 -8.01 8.08
CA LYS A 74 -15.22 -7.01 9.07
C LYS A 74 -13.81 -7.30 9.57
N ARG A 75 -13.50 -8.57 9.84
CA ARG A 75 -12.16 -9.01 10.23
C ARG A 75 -11.12 -8.74 9.13
N ARG A 76 -11.40 -9.12 7.88
CA ARG A 76 -10.51 -8.76 6.74
C ARG A 76 -10.27 -7.27 6.62
N ILE A 77 -11.31 -6.46 6.78
CA ILE A 77 -11.19 -4.99 6.75
C ILE A 77 -10.25 -4.56 7.86
N LEU A 78 -10.50 -4.96 9.11
CA LEU A 78 -9.65 -4.61 10.25
C LEU A 78 -8.18 -5.03 10.05
N ASP A 79 -7.96 -6.32 9.77
CA ASP A 79 -6.61 -6.89 9.61
C ASP A 79 -5.84 -6.16 8.49
N SER A 80 -6.51 -5.82 7.38
CA SER A 80 -5.87 -5.07 6.28
C SER A 80 -5.45 -3.63 6.62
N ARG A 81 -5.93 -3.05 7.75
CA ARG A 81 -5.47 -1.74 8.25
C ARG A 81 -4.41 -1.88 9.34
N VAL A 82 -4.49 -2.95 10.14
CA VAL A 82 -3.63 -3.12 11.32
C VAL A 82 -2.34 -3.83 10.96
N GLU A 83 -2.42 -4.99 10.32
CA GLU A 83 -1.23 -5.81 10.01
C GLU A 83 -0.23 -5.05 9.13
N GLY A 84 -0.74 -4.22 8.22
CA GLY A 84 0.09 -3.40 7.35
C GLY A 84 0.78 -2.20 8.02
N THR A 85 0.64 -2.03 9.33
CA THR A 85 1.26 -0.97 10.13
C THR A 85 2.12 -1.49 11.29
N ASN A 86 2.23 -2.81 11.45
CA ASN A 86 3.01 -3.46 12.50
C ASN A 86 4.39 -3.85 11.95
N TYR A 87 5.42 -3.01 12.16
CA TYR A 87 6.81 -3.26 11.75
C TYR A 87 7.82 -2.69 12.75
#